data_AF-M3GEA5-F1
#
_entry.id   AF-M3GEA5-F1
#
_cell.length_a   1.000
_cell.length_b   1.000
_cell.length_c   1.000
_cell.angle_alpha   90.00
_cell.angle_beta   90.00
_cell.angle_gamma   90.00
#
_symmetry.space_group_name_H-M   'P 1'
#
loop_
_entity.id
_entity.type
_entity.pdbx_description
1 polymer ?
#
loop_
_entity_poly.entity_id
_entity_poly.type
_entity_poly.pdbx_seq_one_letter_code
_entity_poly.pdbx_strand_id
1 'polypeptide(L)'
;MLTRMLFGSYYWILFLFSTGIIFAGPAADADHSHLAKRLYAHSLKVVVESEKVSKSRDRIQNLIHNYRGFISKSTNANIKFKIPFASQDHFLIELRNLELVEKSDETIQDVTDPFEEYTKRLEIDHEFLQKYKKLFEEDKIPKRERRHLLVKQHKVSLDIEKVERKKRDLIQKTKFSDFTILFIPIKQK
;
A
#
# COMPACT_ATOMS: atom_id res chain seq x y z
N MET A 1 -66.85 -31.32 39.80
CA MET A 1 -66.57 -32.04 41.06
C MET A 1 -65.10 -31.82 41.38
N LEU A 2 -64.79 -30.94 42.34
CA LEU A 2 -64.42 -31.30 43.74
C LEU A 2 -63.05 -32.00 43.77
N THR A 3 -62.01 -31.60 44.51
CA THR A 3 -61.91 -30.80 45.76
C THR A 3 -60.40 -30.59 46.03
N ARG A 4 -59.93 -29.36 46.34
CA ARG A 4 -59.59 -28.84 47.69
C ARG A 4 -58.43 -29.59 48.37
N MET A 5 -57.31 -28.94 48.69
CA MET A 5 -57.03 -28.09 49.89
C MET A 5 -55.71 -28.65 50.52
N LEU A 6 -54.82 -28.00 51.26
CA LEU A 6 -54.78 -26.74 52.02
C LEU A 6 -53.37 -26.56 52.63
N PHE A 7 -53.08 -25.33 53.11
CA PHE A 7 -52.09 -24.93 54.13
C PHE A 7 -50.60 -25.08 53.76
N GLY A 8 -49.72 -24.07 53.87
CA GLY A 8 -49.77 -22.80 54.58
C GLY A 8 -48.45 -22.64 55.35
N SER A 9 -47.69 -21.57 55.12
CA SER A 9 -47.06 -20.75 56.16
C SER A 9 -46.15 -19.70 55.54
N TYR A 10 -46.32 -18.47 56.00
CA TYR A 10 -45.45 -17.33 55.81
C TYR A 10 -43.98 -17.63 56.16
N TYR A 11 -43.05 -17.24 55.29
CA TYR A 11 -41.75 -16.72 55.74
C TYR A 11 -41.45 -15.41 55.02
N TRP A 12 -41.34 -14.39 55.85
CA TRP A 12 -40.90 -13.04 55.55
C TRP A 12 -39.37 -13.01 55.48
N ILE A 13 -38.81 -11.94 54.88
CA ILE A 13 -37.43 -11.41 55.00
C ILE A 13 -36.56 -11.53 53.73
N LEU A 14 -36.60 -10.43 52.95
CA LEU A 14 -35.50 -9.50 52.60
C LEU A 14 -34.18 -9.98 51.95
N PHE A 15 -33.59 -9.03 51.20
CA PHE A 15 -32.27 -8.99 50.54
C PHE A 15 -32.22 -9.76 49.20
N LEU A 16 -31.85 -9.20 48.04
CA LEU A 16 -31.03 -8.04 47.71
C LEU A 16 -31.44 -7.44 46.36
N PHE A 17 -31.38 -6.11 46.30
CA PHE A 17 -31.25 -5.34 45.08
C PHE A 17 -30.06 -5.86 44.26
N SER A 18 -30.31 -6.43 43.09
CA SER A 18 -29.36 -6.39 41.98
C SER A 18 -29.89 -5.42 40.95
N THR A 19 -29.38 -4.19 41.02
CA THR A 19 -29.52 -3.17 39.97
C THR A 19 -29.06 -3.75 38.64
N GLY A 20 -30.03 -4.12 37.79
CA GLY A 20 -29.79 -4.35 36.37
C GLY A 20 -29.48 -3.01 35.73
N ILE A 21 -28.21 -2.63 35.71
CA ILE A 21 -27.72 -1.54 34.85
C ILE A 21 -27.77 -2.10 33.42
N ILE A 22 -28.81 -1.71 32.67
CA ILE A 22 -28.83 -1.85 31.22
C ILE A 22 -27.77 -0.86 30.71
N PHE A 23 -26.54 -1.33 30.62
CA PHE A 23 -25.49 -0.61 29.93
C PHE A 23 -25.75 -0.80 28.44
N ALA A 24 -26.48 0.14 27.83
CA ALA A 24 -26.47 0.31 26.39
C ALA A 24 -25.07 0.78 25.99
N GLY A 25 -24.14 -0.17 25.87
CA GLY A 25 -22.87 0.06 25.22
C GLY A 25 -23.13 0.55 23.79
N PRO A 26 -22.27 1.42 23.23
CA PRO A 26 -22.41 1.81 21.84
C PRO A 26 -22.41 0.52 21.01
N ALA A 27 -23.39 0.39 20.11
CA ALA A 27 -23.45 -0.71 19.17
C ALA A 27 -22.13 -0.76 18.39
N ALA A 28 -21.21 -1.59 18.86
CA ALA A 28 -20.00 -1.95 18.15
C ALA A 28 -20.37 -3.00 17.09
N ASP A 29 -21.30 -2.65 16.22
CA ASP A 29 -21.47 -3.24 14.89
C ASP A 29 -20.84 -2.26 13.88
N ALA A 30 -19.59 -1.90 14.15
CA ALA A 30 -18.68 -1.54 13.08
C ALA A 30 -18.09 -2.87 12.61
N ASP A 31 -18.65 -3.37 11.53
CA ASP A 31 -18.17 -4.50 10.74
C ASP A 31 -16.67 -4.37 10.47
N HIS A 32 -15.83 -4.91 11.37
CA HIS A 32 -14.38 -4.93 11.23
C HIS A 32 -13.90 -6.02 10.26
N SER A 33 -14.80 -6.57 9.43
CA SER A 33 -14.52 -7.64 8.48
C SER A 33 -13.88 -7.17 7.17
N HIS A 34 -13.24 -6.00 7.10
CA HIS A 34 -12.32 -5.68 6.00
C HIS A 34 -11.45 -4.46 6.37
N LEU A 35 -10.55 -4.60 7.34
CA LEU A 35 -9.38 -3.69 7.39
C LEU A 35 -8.47 -4.04 6.21
N ALA A 36 -8.90 -3.68 4.99
CA ALA A 36 -8.06 -3.71 3.81
C ALA A 36 -6.78 -2.95 4.15
N LYS A 37 -5.65 -3.66 4.11
CA LYS A 37 -4.34 -3.09 4.40
C LYS A 37 -4.11 -1.94 3.43
N ARG A 38 -4.17 -0.70 3.93
CA ARG A 38 -3.90 0.49 3.14
C ARG A 38 -2.46 0.47 2.64
N LEU A 39 -2.28 0.85 1.38
CA LEU A 39 -1.00 0.89 0.70
C LEU A 39 -0.65 2.35 0.43
N TYR A 40 0.45 2.83 1.01
CA TYR A 40 0.91 4.20 0.84
C TYR A 40 2.25 4.21 0.09
N ALA A 41 2.35 5.12 -0.88
CA ALA A 41 3.58 5.43 -1.58
C ALA A 41 4.12 6.78 -1.07
N HIS A 42 5.41 6.80 -0.70
CA HIS A 42 6.07 7.98 -0.15
C HIS A 42 7.04 8.56 -1.17
N SER A 43 6.94 9.87 -1.39
CA SER A 43 7.92 10.61 -2.17
C SER A 43 8.33 11.89 -1.45
N LEU A 44 9.63 12.15 -1.45
CA LEU A 44 10.24 13.28 -0.77
C LEU A 44 11.09 14.09 -1.73
N LYS A 45 10.92 15.41 -1.65
CA LYS A 45 11.77 16.38 -2.34
C LYS A 45 12.51 17.20 -1.29
N VAL A 46 13.83 17.11 -1.30
CA VAL A 46 14.69 17.77 -0.32
C VAL A 46 15.58 18.77 -1.03
N VAL A 47 15.67 19.97 -0.49
CA VAL A 47 16.58 21.02 -0.97
C VAL A 47 17.76 21.10 0.00
N VAL A 48 18.95 20.91 -0.55
CA VAL A 48 20.22 20.94 0.18
C VAL A 48 21.04 22.13 -0.31
N GLU A 49 21.34 23.03 0.60
CA GLU A 49 22.29 24.09 0.38
C GLU A 49 23.71 23.59 0.66
N SER A 50 24.63 23.90 -0.24
CA SER A 50 26.01 23.41 -0.12
C SER A 50 27.01 24.41 -0.68
N GLU A 51 28.07 24.70 0.08
CA GLU A 51 29.21 25.51 -0.39
C GLU A 51 29.94 24.83 -1.56
N LYS A 52 30.12 23.50 -1.49
CA LYS A 52 30.78 22.71 -2.53
C LYS A 52 29.93 21.51 -2.91
N VAL A 53 29.08 21.71 -3.92
CA VAL A 53 28.09 20.72 -4.40
C VAL A 53 28.70 19.35 -4.65
N SER A 54 29.92 19.26 -5.20
CA SER A 54 30.56 17.96 -5.45
C SER A 54 30.81 17.16 -4.15
N LYS A 55 31.28 17.82 -3.08
CA LYS A 55 31.53 17.15 -1.78
C LYS A 55 30.22 16.70 -1.13
N SER A 56 29.21 17.57 -1.12
CA SER A 56 27.87 17.26 -0.59
C SER A 56 27.25 16.08 -1.33
N ARG A 57 27.37 16.07 -2.66
CA ARG A 57 26.92 14.97 -3.51
C ARG A 57 27.57 13.64 -3.14
N ASP A 58 28.90 13.61 -2.97
CA ASP A 58 29.61 12.37 -2.65
C ASP A 58 29.23 11.85 -1.24
N ARG A 59 29.05 12.75 -0.26
CA ARG A 59 28.55 12.38 1.09
C ARG A 59 27.15 11.79 1.05
N ILE A 60 26.25 12.43 0.31
CA ILE A 60 24.87 11.96 0.14
C ILE A 60 24.84 10.62 -0.58
N GLN A 61 25.68 10.41 -1.60
CA GLN A 61 25.79 9.11 -2.26
C GLN A 61 26.22 8.01 -1.28
N ASN A 62 27.23 8.29 -0.45
CA ASN A 62 27.65 7.35 0.59
C ASN A 62 26.53 7.07 1.60
N LEU A 63 25.79 8.09 2.03
CA LEU A 63 24.63 7.92 2.90
C LEU A 63 23.56 7.03 2.26
N ILE A 64 23.22 7.27 0.98
CA ILE A 64 22.27 6.44 0.24
C ILE A 64 22.71 4.98 0.22
N HIS A 65 24.00 4.71 -0.01
CA HIS A 65 24.53 3.35 -0.02
C HIS A 65 24.49 2.68 1.36
N ASN A 66 24.76 3.41 2.44
CA ASN A 66 24.66 2.89 3.82
C ASN A 66 23.24 2.41 4.14
N TYR A 67 22.24 3.09 3.59
CA TYR A 67 20.82 2.75 3.72
C TYR A 67 20.32 1.76 2.65
N ARG A 68 21.22 1.08 1.94
CA ARG A 68 20.91 0.12 0.85
C ARG A 68 20.01 0.74 -0.23
N GLY A 69 20.17 2.03 -0.47
CA GLY A 69 19.43 2.77 -1.46
C GLY A 69 19.95 2.58 -2.89
N PHE A 70 19.09 2.89 -3.84
CA PHE A 70 19.36 2.78 -5.28
C PHE A 70 19.24 4.14 -5.95
N ILE A 71 20.32 4.61 -6.57
CA ILE A 71 20.33 5.87 -7.32
C ILE A 71 19.81 5.61 -8.73
N SER A 72 18.70 6.27 -9.09
CA SER A 72 18.10 6.17 -10.43
C SER A 72 18.65 7.24 -11.38
N LYS A 73 19.01 8.41 -10.84
CA LYS A 73 19.60 9.50 -11.62
C LYS A 73 20.52 10.33 -10.73
N SER A 74 21.71 10.67 -11.23
CA SER A 74 22.62 11.62 -10.59
C SER A 74 23.08 12.65 -11.61
N THR A 75 22.91 13.92 -11.27
CA THR A 75 23.39 15.06 -12.05
C THR A 75 24.05 16.06 -11.10
N ASN A 76 24.65 17.12 -11.64
CA ASN A 76 25.27 18.18 -10.83
C ASN A 76 24.25 18.97 -10.01
N ALA A 77 22.98 18.99 -10.42
CA ALA A 77 21.93 19.78 -9.76
C ALA A 77 20.98 18.93 -8.90
N ASN A 78 20.88 17.63 -9.16
CA ASN A 78 19.98 16.75 -8.41
C ASN A 78 20.44 15.28 -8.38
N ILE A 79 20.03 14.58 -7.32
CA ILE A 79 20.06 13.12 -7.23
C ILE A 79 18.64 12.62 -7.00
N LYS A 80 18.24 11.62 -7.80
CA LYS A 80 17.02 10.83 -7.58
C LYS A 80 17.41 9.43 -7.15
N PHE A 81 16.80 8.96 -6.08
CA PHE A 81 17.12 7.65 -5.51
C PHE A 81 15.94 7.09 -4.73
N LYS A 82 16.05 5.82 -4.37
CA LYS A 82 15.09 5.10 -3.54
C LYS A 82 15.78 4.55 -2.32
N ILE A 83 15.13 4.58 -1.16
CA ILE A 83 15.57 3.87 0.05
C ILE A 83 14.43 3.02 0.61
N PRO A 84 14.70 1.94 1.35
CA PRO A 84 13.66 1.19 2.03
C PRO A 84 12.81 2.10 2.92
N PHE A 85 11.48 1.98 2.82
CA PHE A 85 10.56 2.83 3.60
C PHE A 85 10.81 2.75 5.11
N ALA A 86 11.13 1.56 5.61
CA ALA A 86 11.44 1.34 7.03
C ALA A 86 12.63 2.16 7.56
N SER A 87 13.47 2.71 6.66
CA SER A 87 14.63 3.52 7.02
C SER A 87 14.47 4.99 6.67
N GLN A 88 13.28 5.41 6.19
CA GLN A 88 13.02 6.77 5.72
C GLN A 88 13.37 7.82 6.78
N ASP A 89 12.85 7.66 7.98
CA ASP A 89 12.97 8.69 9.03
C ASP A 89 14.41 8.81 9.54
N HIS A 90 15.08 7.67 9.75
CA HIS A 90 16.49 7.64 10.14
C HIS A 90 17.40 8.28 9.08
N PHE A 91 17.15 7.98 7.80
CA PHE A 91 17.88 8.60 6.70
C PHE A 91 17.70 10.12 6.68
N LEU A 92 16.47 10.62 6.87
CA LEU A 92 16.20 12.06 6.92
C LEU A 92 16.93 12.76 8.07
N ILE A 93 16.97 12.13 9.24
CA ILE A 93 17.69 12.65 10.41
C ILE A 93 19.19 12.75 10.10
N GLU A 94 19.80 11.68 9.56
CA GLU A 94 21.21 11.70 9.20
C GLU A 94 21.53 12.69 8.08
N LEU A 95 20.65 12.82 7.08
CA LEU A 95 20.81 13.80 6.02
C LEU A 95 20.84 15.23 6.57
N ARG A 96 19.94 15.57 7.50
CA ARG A 96 19.89 16.88 8.16
C ARG A 96 21.09 17.15 9.05
N ASN A 97 21.69 16.11 9.62
CA ASN A 97 22.91 16.24 10.42
C ASN A 97 24.16 16.43 9.54
N LEU A 98 24.16 15.91 8.32
CA LEU A 98 25.29 15.96 7.40
C LEU A 98 25.32 17.23 6.55
N GLU A 99 24.17 17.77 6.18
CA GLU A 99 24.03 18.82 5.19
C GLU A 99 22.99 19.87 5.60
N LEU A 100 23.12 21.09 5.06
CA LEU A 100 22.18 22.18 5.33
C LEU A 100 20.89 21.96 4.52
N VAL A 101 19.89 21.33 5.15
CA VAL A 101 18.58 21.09 4.53
C VAL A 101 17.68 22.32 4.71
N GLU A 102 17.41 23.03 3.62
CA GLU A 102 16.54 24.22 3.62
C GLU A 102 15.06 23.83 3.71
N LYS A 103 14.64 22.84 2.90
CA LYS A 103 13.25 22.41 2.79
C LYS A 103 13.13 20.92 2.51
N SER A 104 12.17 20.27 3.14
CA SER A 104 11.74 18.91 2.80
C SER A 104 10.23 18.87 2.57
N ASP A 105 9.82 18.59 1.34
CA ASP A 105 8.44 18.37 0.95
C ASP A 105 8.16 16.87 0.87
N GLU A 106 7.29 16.35 1.74
CA GLU A 106 6.82 14.97 1.68
C GLU A 106 5.45 14.89 1.00
N THR A 107 5.28 13.90 0.14
CA THR A 107 4.02 13.55 -0.52
C THR A 107 3.71 12.10 -0.24
N ILE A 108 2.53 11.85 0.31
CA ILE A 108 2.01 10.51 0.59
C ILE A 108 0.82 10.28 -0.35
N GLN A 109 0.89 9.20 -1.11
CA GLN A 109 -0.18 8.80 -2.03
C GLN A 109 -0.78 7.48 -1.57
N ASP A 110 -2.10 7.44 -1.32
CA ASP A 110 -2.82 6.18 -1.17
C ASP A 110 -2.92 5.49 -2.55
N VAL A 111 -2.37 4.29 -2.64
CA VAL A 111 -2.37 3.45 -3.85
C VAL A 111 -3.19 2.18 -3.67
N THR A 112 -4.02 2.11 -2.62
CA THR A 112 -4.90 0.97 -2.32
C THR A 112 -5.90 0.72 -3.45
N ASP A 113 -6.69 1.74 -3.84
CA ASP A 113 -7.72 1.56 -4.87
C ASP A 113 -7.12 1.17 -6.23
N PRO A 114 -6.05 1.83 -6.73
CA PRO A 114 -5.38 1.39 -7.95
C PRO A 114 -4.83 -0.04 -7.87
N PHE A 115 -4.34 -0.47 -6.70
CA PHE A 115 -3.83 -1.82 -6.49
C PHE A 115 -4.95 -2.87 -6.52
N GLU A 116 -6.08 -2.58 -5.87
CA GLU A 116 -7.25 -3.44 -5.88
C GLU A 116 -7.87 -3.52 -7.29
N GLU A 117 -7.93 -2.41 -8.01
CA GLU A 117 -8.41 -2.37 -9.40
C GLU A 117 -7.56 -3.28 -10.29
N TYR A 118 -6.22 -3.18 -10.22
CA TYR A 118 -5.35 -4.08 -10.97
C TYR A 118 -5.49 -5.55 -10.55
N THR A 119 -5.78 -5.81 -9.27
CA THR A 119 -6.00 -7.17 -8.79
C THR A 119 -7.27 -7.78 -9.38
N LYS A 120 -8.39 -7.08 -9.27
CA LYS A 120 -9.67 -7.50 -9.87
C LYS A 120 -9.56 -7.63 -11.38
N ARG A 121 -8.85 -6.71 -12.05
CA ARG A 121 -8.62 -6.77 -13.49
C ARG A 121 -7.85 -8.03 -13.90
N LEU A 122 -6.80 -8.39 -13.17
CA LEU A 122 -6.02 -9.60 -13.44
C LEU A 122 -6.86 -10.87 -13.25
N GLU A 123 -7.68 -10.93 -12.21
CA GLU A 123 -8.60 -12.06 -11.99
C GLU A 123 -9.51 -12.27 -13.21
N ILE A 124 -10.15 -11.20 -13.68
CA ILE A 124 -11.02 -11.22 -14.87
C ILE A 124 -10.24 -11.64 -16.13
N ASP A 125 -9.07 -11.05 -16.38
CA ASP A 125 -8.29 -11.35 -17.58
C ASP A 125 -7.76 -12.81 -17.55
N HIS A 126 -7.39 -13.33 -16.38
CA HIS A 126 -7.03 -14.75 -16.22
C HIS A 126 -8.22 -15.69 -16.46
N GLU A 127 -9.42 -15.34 -15.99
CA GLU A 127 -10.63 -16.12 -16.30
C GLU A 127 -10.89 -16.18 -17.82
N PHE A 128 -10.75 -15.05 -18.52
CA PHE A 128 -10.87 -15.02 -19.98
C PHE A 128 -9.81 -15.89 -20.66
N LEU A 129 -8.56 -15.81 -20.20
CA LEU A 129 -7.48 -16.63 -20.74
C LEU A 129 -7.75 -18.13 -20.54
N GLN A 130 -8.27 -18.53 -19.38
CA GLN A 130 -8.68 -19.90 -19.11
C GLN A 130 -9.85 -20.35 -19.99
N LYS A 131 -10.86 -19.49 -20.20
CA LYS A 131 -11.97 -19.77 -21.13
C LYS A 131 -11.46 -20.03 -22.55
N TYR A 132 -10.54 -19.21 -23.05
CA TYR A 132 -9.93 -19.46 -24.36
C TYR A 132 -9.18 -20.79 -24.42
N LYS A 133 -8.38 -21.13 -23.39
CA LYS A 133 -7.67 -22.42 -23.34
C LYS A 133 -8.62 -23.61 -23.41
N LYS A 134 -9.70 -23.61 -22.62
CA LYS A 134 -10.73 -24.66 -22.66
C LYS A 134 -11.36 -24.82 -24.03
N LEU A 135 -11.68 -23.71 -24.72
CA LEU A 135 -12.23 -23.76 -26.08
C LEU A 135 -11.28 -24.43 -27.09
N PHE A 136 -9.97 -24.24 -26.95
CA PHE A 136 -8.98 -24.89 -27.80
C PHE A 136 -8.77 -26.37 -27.43
N GLU A 137 -8.84 -26.73 -26.15
CA GLU A 137 -8.73 -28.11 -25.67
C GLU A 137 -9.92 -28.97 -26.12
N GLU A 138 -11.13 -28.41 -26.12
CA GLU A 138 -12.35 -29.13 -26.51
C GLU A 138 -12.49 -29.30 -28.04
N ASP A 139 -11.59 -28.72 -28.85
CA ASP A 139 -11.60 -28.66 -30.34
C ASP A 139 -12.94 -28.21 -30.97
N LYS A 140 -13.81 -27.55 -30.18
CA LYS A 140 -15.14 -27.06 -30.60
C LYS A 140 -15.09 -25.82 -31.49
N ILE A 141 -13.91 -25.39 -31.92
CA ILE A 141 -13.71 -24.14 -32.66
C ILE A 141 -13.67 -24.42 -34.17
N PRO A 142 -14.57 -23.81 -34.97
CA PRO A 142 -14.49 -23.85 -36.42
C PRO A 142 -13.13 -23.35 -36.94
N LYS A 143 -12.54 -24.02 -37.94
CA LYS A 143 -11.22 -23.64 -38.51
C LYS A 143 -11.11 -22.16 -38.90
N ARG A 144 -12.22 -21.55 -39.37
CA ARG A 144 -12.28 -20.13 -39.78
C ARG A 144 -12.10 -19.17 -38.60
N GLU A 145 -12.59 -19.53 -37.41
CA GLU A 145 -12.59 -18.67 -36.22
C GLU A 145 -11.33 -18.85 -35.37
N ARG A 146 -10.63 -19.97 -35.54
CA ARG A 146 -9.42 -20.33 -34.79
C ARG A 146 -8.38 -19.22 -34.77
N ARG A 147 -8.08 -18.61 -35.93
CA ARG A 147 -7.09 -17.53 -36.02
C ARG A 147 -7.50 -16.30 -35.21
N HIS A 148 -8.78 -15.92 -35.28
CA HIS A 148 -9.30 -14.76 -34.55
C HIS A 148 -9.25 -14.97 -33.03
N LEU A 149 -9.61 -16.18 -32.58
CA LEU A 149 -9.53 -16.54 -31.17
C LEU A 149 -8.09 -16.57 -30.66
N LEU A 150 -7.12 -17.04 -31.46
CA LEU A 150 -5.70 -17.00 -31.11
C LEU A 150 -5.20 -15.55 -30.93
N VAL A 151 -5.62 -14.64 -31.81
CA VAL A 151 -5.27 -13.21 -31.69
C VAL A 151 -5.87 -12.60 -30.42
N LYS A 152 -7.13 -12.91 -30.11
CA LYS A 152 -7.78 -12.45 -28.87
C LYS A 152 -7.09 -13.00 -27.62
N GLN A 153 -6.77 -14.29 -27.61
CA GLN A 153 -6.05 -14.93 -26.52
C GLN A 153 -4.69 -14.27 -26.30
N HIS A 154 -3.93 -14.05 -27.37
CA HIS A 154 -2.63 -13.39 -27.29
C HIS A 154 -2.75 -11.96 -26.75
N LYS A 155 -3.76 -11.20 -27.20
CA LYS A 155 -4.02 -9.84 -26.69
C LYS A 155 -4.28 -9.84 -25.18
N VAL A 156 -5.12 -10.76 -24.69
CA VAL A 156 -5.39 -10.90 -23.25
C VAL A 156 -4.11 -11.23 -22.49
N SER A 157 -3.25 -12.12 -23.01
CA SER A 157 -1.96 -12.41 -22.38
C SER A 157 -1.05 -11.19 -22.27
N LEU A 158 -0.99 -10.33 -23.29
CA LEU A 158 -0.22 -9.09 -23.25
C LEU A 158 -0.79 -8.08 -22.25
N ASP A 159 -2.13 -7.99 -22.17
CA ASP A 159 -2.81 -7.13 -21.23
C ASP A 159 -2.53 -7.58 -19.78
N ILE A 160 -2.57 -8.89 -19.50
CA ILE A 160 -2.17 -9.48 -18.21
C ILE A 160 -0.74 -9.05 -17.85
N GLU A 161 0.24 -9.26 -18.73
CA GLU A 161 1.64 -8.90 -18.44
C GLU A 161 1.80 -7.41 -18.09
N LYS A 162 1.09 -6.55 -18.82
CA LYS A 162 1.10 -5.10 -18.61
C LYS A 162 0.49 -4.73 -17.26
N VAL A 163 -0.66 -5.30 -16.90
CA VAL A 163 -1.35 -5.03 -15.64
C VAL A 163 -0.54 -5.58 -14.46
N GLU A 164 0.05 -6.76 -14.60
CA GLU A 164 0.94 -7.32 -13.57
C GLU A 164 2.15 -6.42 -13.31
N ARG A 165 2.78 -5.87 -14.37
CA ARG A 165 3.90 -4.93 -14.22
C ARG A 165 3.46 -3.72 -13.42
N LYS A 166 2.32 -3.11 -13.76
CA LYS A 166 1.78 -1.96 -13.01
C LYS A 166 1.48 -2.30 -11.55
N LYS A 167 0.89 -3.46 -11.28
CA LYS A 167 0.63 -3.93 -9.91
C LYS A 167 1.92 -4.11 -9.12
N ARG A 168 2.95 -4.71 -9.71
CA ARG A 168 4.28 -4.85 -9.09
C ARG A 168 4.92 -3.50 -8.81
N ASP A 169 4.80 -2.55 -9.73
CA ASP A 169 5.32 -1.19 -9.55
C ASP A 169 4.67 -0.49 -8.34
N LEU A 170 3.35 -0.66 -8.12
CA LEU A 170 2.68 -0.14 -6.93
C LEU A 170 3.22 -0.77 -5.64
N ILE A 171 3.40 -2.09 -5.60
CA ILE A 171 4.01 -2.77 -4.44
C ILE A 171 5.43 -2.24 -4.18
N GLN A 172 6.20 -1.98 -5.24
CA GLN A 172 7.54 -1.44 -5.07
C GLN A 172 7.51 -0.04 -4.47
N LYS A 173 6.56 0.81 -4.88
CA LYS A 173 6.36 2.15 -4.31
C LYS A 173 5.97 2.15 -2.83
N THR A 174 5.37 1.07 -2.33
CA THR A 174 5.06 0.96 -0.88
C THR A 174 6.24 0.44 -0.07
N LYS A 175 7.20 -0.23 -0.71
CA LYS A 175 8.39 -0.78 -0.05
C LYS A 175 9.54 0.22 0.01
N PHE A 176 9.59 1.15 -0.93
CA PHE A 176 10.66 2.13 -1.07
C PHE A 176 10.10 3.53 -1.15
N SER A 177 10.76 4.45 -0.47
CA SER A 177 10.49 5.88 -0.55
C SER A 177 11.28 6.51 -1.68
N ASP A 178 10.62 7.30 -2.52
CA ASP A 178 11.22 7.98 -3.67
C ASP A 178 11.76 9.34 -3.26
N PHE A 179 13.07 9.53 -3.31
CA PHE A 179 13.73 10.79 -2.95
C PHE A 179 14.23 11.55 -4.18
N THR A 180 14.08 12.87 -4.13
CA THR A 180 14.76 13.82 -5.01
C THR A 180 15.47 14.87 -4.17
N ILE A 181 16.81 14.84 -4.16
CA ILE A 181 17.62 15.90 -3.56
C ILE A 181 17.99 16.91 -4.65
N LEU A 182 17.72 18.18 -4.40
CA LEU A 182 18.15 19.32 -5.20
C LEU A 182 19.29 20.05 -4.51
N PHE A 183 20.35 20.37 -5.25
CA PHE A 183 21.50 21.11 -4.72
C PHE A 183 21.41 22.59 -5.07
N ILE A 184 21.54 23.45 -4.07
CA ILE A 184 21.65 24.89 -4.23
C ILE A 184 23.04 25.32 -3.76
N PRO A 185 23.87 25.95 -4.62
CA PRO A 185 25.15 26.47 -4.20
C PRO A 185 24.97 27.69 -3.29
N ILE A 186 25.62 27.68 -2.13
CA ILE A 186 25.66 28.87 -1.26
C ILE A 186 26.55 29.91 -1.94
N LYS A 187 25.98 31.06 -2.31
CA LYS A 187 26.77 32.19 -2.78
C LYS A 187 27.51 32.77 -1.59
N GLN A 188 28.83 32.59 -1.53
CA GLN A 188 29.67 33.33 -0.60
C GLN A 188 29.54 34.82 -0.94
N LYS A 189 29.02 35.61 0.01
CA LYS A 189 28.99 37.07 -0.07
C LYS A 189 30.35 37.64 0.25
#